data_AF-A0AAW7U5T8-F1
#
_entry.id   AF-A0AAW7U5T8-F1
#
_cell.length_a   1.000
_cell.length_b   1.000
_cell.length_c   1.000
_cell.angle_alpha   90.00
_cell.angle_beta   90.00
_cell.angle_gamma   90.00
#
_symmetry.space_group_name_H-M   'P 1'
#
loop_
_entity.id
_entity.type
_entity.pdbx_description
1 polymer ?
#
loop_
_entity_poly.entity_id
_entity_poly.type
_entity_poly.pdbx_seq_one_letter_code
_entity_poly.pdbx_strand_id
1 'polypeptide(L)'
;MHKKHRNLSALLLIAALLSACGGQQQQTEPPSKNRTDSAFRTEFMASFTKQCISSIPKEAAVSEQTAQEFCACGASKAVETVTPADMTRMMAGGRDQKEIEQRVERAVEPCKTLLKRPS
;
A
#
# COMPACT_ATOMS: atom_id res chain seq x y z
N MET A 1 -5.20 7.80 33.29
CA MET A 1 -6.35 7.22 32.55
C MET A 1 -5.88 6.89 31.13
N HIS A 2 -5.99 5.62 30.72
CA HIS A 2 -5.63 5.14 29.38
C HIS A 2 -6.64 5.57 28.32
N LYS A 3 -6.20 5.88 27.09
CA LYS A 3 -6.78 5.29 25.85
C LYS A 3 -6.02 5.66 24.55
N LYS A 4 -5.40 4.61 23.97
CA LYS A 4 -5.32 4.25 22.53
C LYS A 4 -5.01 5.35 21.48
N HIS A 5 -3.72 5.52 21.18
CA HIS A 5 -3.21 6.08 19.91
C HIS A 5 -2.28 5.09 19.21
N ARG A 6 -2.69 3.83 19.03
CA ARG A 6 -1.97 2.84 18.22
C ARG A 6 -2.98 2.13 17.35
N ASN A 7 -2.74 2.09 16.04
CA ASN A 7 -3.52 1.39 15.00
C ASN A 7 -4.58 2.23 14.26
N LEU A 8 -4.22 3.44 13.79
CA LEU A 8 -5.06 4.16 12.80
C LEU A 8 -4.35 4.44 11.46
N SER A 9 -3.10 4.03 11.27
CA SER A 9 -2.31 4.41 10.09
C SER A 9 -2.42 3.44 8.90
N ALA A 10 -2.80 2.17 9.09
CA ALA A 10 -2.94 1.22 7.99
C ALA A 10 -4.28 1.35 7.23
N LEU A 11 -5.37 1.63 7.95
CA LEU A 11 -6.71 1.79 7.39
C LEU A 11 -6.84 3.01 6.45
N LEU A 12 -6.16 4.12 6.77
CA LEU A 12 -6.18 5.33 5.96
C LEU A 12 -5.38 5.17 4.66
N LEU A 13 -4.38 4.29 4.65
CA LEU A 13 -3.50 4.12 3.51
C LEU A 13 -4.19 3.41 2.32
N ILE A 14 -5.15 2.53 2.61
CA ILE A 14 -5.75 1.69 1.56
C ILE A 14 -7.03 2.33 1.03
N ALA A 15 -7.78 3.06 1.86
CA ALA A 15 -9.01 3.74 1.46
C ALA A 15 -8.77 4.89 0.46
N ALA A 16 -7.64 5.58 0.54
CA ALA A 16 -7.30 6.70 -0.35
C ALA A 16 -6.85 6.30 -1.77
N LEU A 17 -6.44 5.04 -1.97
CA LEU A 17 -6.07 4.50 -3.29
C LEU A 17 -7.29 4.37 -4.22
N LEU A 18 -8.49 4.39 -3.66
CA LEU A 18 -9.73 4.05 -4.36
C LEU A 18 -10.40 5.24 -5.05
N SER A 19 -10.03 6.48 -4.69
CA SER A 19 -10.55 7.67 -5.36
C SER A 19 -9.90 7.94 -6.73
N ALA A 20 -8.86 7.18 -7.12
CA ALA A 20 -8.22 7.29 -8.43
C ALA A 20 -8.66 6.21 -9.44
N CYS A 21 -9.41 5.18 -9.01
CA CYS A 21 -9.90 4.13 -9.90
C CYS A 21 -11.32 4.47 -10.38
N GLY A 22 -11.44 5.58 -11.10
CA GLY A 22 -12.72 6.16 -11.50
C GLY A 22 -12.64 6.90 -12.82
N GLY A 23 -12.22 6.22 -13.87
CA GLY A 23 -12.38 6.72 -15.24
C GLY A 23 -11.30 6.28 -16.19
N GLN A 24 -11.52 5.17 -16.89
CA GLN A 24 -11.42 5.17 -18.35
C GLN A 24 -12.08 3.91 -18.93
N GLN A 25 -13.22 4.13 -19.59
CA GLN A 25 -13.88 3.13 -20.43
C GLN A 25 -13.19 3.10 -21.81
N GLN A 26 -13.20 1.91 -22.43
CA GLN A 26 -12.90 1.58 -23.84
C GLN A 26 -11.44 1.26 -24.21
N GLN A 27 -11.15 -0.04 -24.34
CA GLN A 27 -11.03 -0.67 -25.67
C GLN A 27 -11.02 -2.21 -25.56
N THR A 28 -11.71 -2.81 -26.52
CA THR A 28 -12.09 -4.22 -26.63
C THR A 28 -10.92 -5.10 -27.07
N GLU A 29 -10.14 -5.65 -26.14
CA GLU A 29 -9.31 -6.84 -26.36
C GLU A 29 -9.35 -7.69 -25.07
N PRO A 30 -9.38 -9.04 -25.14
CA PRO A 30 -9.32 -9.86 -23.94
C PRO A 30 -8.01 -9.53 -23.20
N PRO A 31 -8.06 -9.09 -21.93
CA PRO A 31 -6.86 -8.66 -21.22
C PRO A 31 -5.89 -9.83 -21.15
N SER A 32 -4.79 -9.72 -21.91
CA SER A 32 -3.67 -10.65 -21.77
C SER A 32 -3.18 -10.53 -20.34
N LYS A 33 -3.27 -11.62 -19.55
CA LYS A 33 -3.00 -11.66 -18.10
C LYS A 33 -1.73 -10.88 -17.70
N ASN A 34 -0.72 -10.87 -18.57
CA ASN A 34 0.58 -10.22 -18.34
C ASN A 34 0.54 -8.68 -18.43
N ARG A 35 -0.31 -8.09 -19.28
CA ARG A 35 -0.45 -6.62 -19.38
C ARG A 35 -1.21 -6.06 -18.19
N THR A 36 -2.25 -6.77 -17.76
CA THR A 36 -3.09 -6.36 -16.63
C THR A 36 -2.31 -6.46 -15.31
N ASP A 37 -1.45 -7.47 -15.17
CA ASP A 37 -0.57 -7.62 -14.02
C ASP A 37 0.48 -6.50 -13.93
N SER A 38 1.15 -6.17 -15.04
CA SER A 38 2.16 -5.10 -15.07
C SER A 38 1.56 -3.71 -14.77
N ALA A 39 0.42 -3.39 -15.38
CA ALA A 39 -0.28 -2.11 -15.13
C ALA A 39 -0.76 -2.02 -13.69
N PHE A 40 -1.36 -3.10 -13.16
CA PHE A 40 -1.76 -3.20 -11.77
C PHE A 40 -0.59 -2.99 -10.82
N ARG A 41 0.53 -3.71 -11.04
CA ARG A 41 1.71 -3.62 -10.19
C ARG A 41 2.26 -2.20 -10.13
N THR A 42 2.37 -1.56 -11.29
CA THR A 42 2.87 -0.17 -11.41
C THR A 42 1.99 0.81 -10.65
N GLU A 43 0.68 0.78 -10.91
CA GLU A 43 -0.28 1.68 -10.27
C GLU A 43 -0.33 1.42 -8.76
N PHE A 44 -0.43 0.16 -8.35
CA PHE A 44 -0.42 -0.22 -6.94
C PHE A 44 0.81 0.32 -6.23
N MET A 45 2.01 0.14 -6.81
CA MET A 45 3.24 0.58 -6.18
C MET A 45 3.33 2.10 -6.05
N ALA A 46 2.98 2.85 -7.11
CA ALA A 46 2.99 4.31 -7.10
C ALA A 46 2.03 4.86 -6.04
N SER A 47 0.82 4.29 -6.03
CA SER A 47 -0.28 4.72 -5.20
C SER A 47 0.00 4.37 -3.72
N PHE A 48 0.48 3.15 -3.43
CA PHE A 48 0.96 2.74 -2.10
C PHE A 48 2.09 3.65 -1.59
N THR A 49 3.09 3.93 -2.43
CA THR A 49 4.26 4.75 -2.04
C THR A 49 3.83 6.15 -1.65
N LYS A 50 3.02 6.82 -2.50
CA LYS A 50 2.50 8.16 -2.25
C LYS A 50 1.75 8.24 -0.93
N GLN A 51 0.92 7.24 -0.69
CA GLN A 51 0.05 7.18 0.46
C GLN A 51 0.87 6.90 1.73
N CYS A 52 1.85 5.98 1.65
CA CYS A 52 2.82 5.69 2.71
C CYS A 52 3.56 6.95 3.15
N ILE A 53 4.12 7.71 2.21
CA ILE A 53 4.82 8.98 2.49
C ILE A 53 3.87 9.97 3.17
N SER A 54 2.64 10.10 2.65
CA SER A 54 1.64 11.02 3.21
C SER A 54 1.17 10.65 4.63
N SER A 55 1.39 9.40 5.06
CA SER A 55 1.03 8.93 6.40
C SER A 55 2.18 8.95 7.39
N ILE A 56 3.40 9.28 6.94
CA ILE A 56 4.52 9.51 7.85
C ILE A 56 4.30 10.88 8.52
N PRO A 57 4.24 10.93 9.86
CA PRO A 57 4.06 12.20 10.57
C PRO A 57 5.25 13.12 10.29
N LYS A 58 4.98 14.43 10.13
CA LYS A 58 6.04 15.42 9.81
C LYS A 58 7.05 15.57 10.94
N GLU A 59 6.64 15.25 12.16
CA GLU A 59 7.45 15.20 13.38
C GLU A 59 8.26 13.91 13.52
N ALA A 60 8.14 12.95 12.60
CA ALA A 60 9.01 11.79 12.57
C ALA A 60 10.45 12.24 12.29
N ALA A 61 11.40 11.76 13.11
CA ALA A 61 12.84 11.95 12.88
C ALA A 61 13.36 11.05 11.75
N VAL A 62 12.76 11.16 10.57
CA VAL A 62 13.07 10.37 9.37
C VAL A 62 13.29 11.35 8.22
N SER A 63 14.42 11.23 7.53
CA SER A 63 14.68 12.07 6.34
C SER A 63 13.69 11.74 5.21
N GLU A 64 13.44 12.70 4.32
CA GLU A 64 12.59 12.49 3.15
C GLU A 64 13.09 11.32 2.29
N GLN A 65 14.41 11.22 2.11
CA GLN A 65 15.03 10.11 1.39
C GLN A 65 14.75 8.76 2.07
N THR A 66 14.92 8.68 3.40
CA THR A 66 14.67 7.45 4.16
C THR A 66 13.19 7.05 4.12
N ALA A 67 12.30 8.03 4.20
CA ALA A 67 10.86 7.82 4.06
C ALA A 67 10.52 7.26 2.66
N GLN A 68 11.12 7.82 1.61
CA GLN A 68 10.91 7.38 0.24
C GLN A 68 11.46 5.98 0.00
N GLU A 69 12.67 5.67 0.48
CA GLU A 69 13.26 4.33 0.41
C GLU A 69 12.40 3.29 1.15
N PHE A 70 11.93 3.63 2.35
CA PHE A 70 11.04 2.77 3.13
C PHE A 70 9.71 2.51 2.39
N CYS A 71 9.06 3.55 1.89
CA CYS A 71 7.77 3.43 1.23
C CYS A 71 7.87 2.71 -0.12
N ALA A 72 8.93 2.94 -0.89
CA ALA A 72 9.19 2.21 -2.13
C ALA A 72 9.46 0.71 -1.87
N CYS A 73 10.21 0.39 -0.81
CA CYS A 73 10.40 -1.00 -0.37
C CYS A 73 9.07 -1.64 0.03
N GLY A 74 8.26 -0.92 0.82
CA GLY A 74 6.94 -1.37 1.25
C GLY A 74 6.01 -1.66 0.08
N ALA A 75 5.96 -0.76 -0.90
CA ALA A 75 5.19 -0.93 -2.13
C ALA A 75 5.61 -2.17 -2.92
N SER A 76 6.91 -2.37 -3.11
CA SER A 76 7.48 -3.52 -3.82
C SER A 76 7.11 -4.84 -3.15
N LYS A 77 7.18 -4.90 -1.81
CA LYS A 77 6.82 -6.13 -1.07
C LYS A 77 5.32 -6.35 -0.96
N ALA A 78 4.54 -5.29 -0.79
CA ALA A 78 3.09 -5.38 -0.73
C ALA A 78 2.51 -5.90 -2.05
N VAL A 79 3.02 -5.42 -3.19
CA VAL A 79 2.52 -5.82 -4.52
C VAL A 79 2.85 -7.27 -4.90
N GLU A 80 3.81 -7.89 -4.23
CA GLU A 80 4.10 -9.34 -4.35
C GLU A 80 3.09 -10.20 -3.58
N THR A 81 2.30 -9.60 -2.69
CA THR A 81 1.40 -10.33 -1.77
C THR A 81 -0.08 -9.98 -1.91
N VAL A 82 -0.40 -8.94 -2.68
CA VAL A 82 -1.76 -8.45 -2.92
C VAL A 82 -2.13 -8.67 -4.37
N THR A 83 -3.23 -9.36 -4.61
CA THR A 83 -3.82 -9.51 -5.94
C THR A 83 -4.90 -8.46 -6.20
N PRO A 84 -5.28 -8.21 -7.47
CA PRO A 84 -6.44 -7.37 -7.78
C PRO A 84 -7.74 -7.85 -7.09
N ALA A 85 -7.89 -9.17 -6.92
CA ALA A 85 -9.02 -9.76 -6.21
C ALA A 85 -8.99 -9.43 -4.70
N ASP A 86 -7.81 -9.41 -4.08
CA ASP A 86 -7.66 -8.97 -2.69
C ASP A 86 -8.07 -7.52 -2.52
N MET A 87 -7.68 -6.62 -3.44
CA MET A 87 -8.12 -5.22 -3.40
C MET A 87 -9.64 -5.11 -3.49
N THR A 88 -10.25 -5.86 -4.41
CA THR A 88 -11.72 -5.87 -4.56
C THR A 88 -12.40 -6.38 -3.28
N ARG A 89 -11.86 -7.43 -2.64
CA ARG A 89 -12.34 -7.95 -1.35
C ARG A 89 -12.20 -6.94 -0.22
N MET A 90 -11.09 -6.20 -0.16
CA MET A 90 -10.90 -5.13 0.80
C MET A 90 -11.92 -4.00 0.60
N MET A 91 -12.22 -3.63 -0.65
CA MET A 91 -13.25 -2.63 -0.96
C MET A 91 -14.66 -3.08 -0.54
N ALA A 92 -14.96 -4.37 -0.68
CA ALA A 92 -16.24 -4.93 -0.33
C ALA A 92 -16.47 -5.03 1.20
N GLY A 93 -15.48 -4.69 2.03
CA GLY A 93 -15.60 -4.72 3.50
C GLY A 93 -15.77 -6.12 4.09
N GLY A 94 -15.23 -7.14 3.41
CA GLY A 94 -15.39 -8.55 3.80
C GLY A 94 -14.55 -8.97 5.01
N ARG A 95 -14.83 -10.18 5.53
CA ARG A 95 -14.11 -10.79 6.66
C ARG A 95 -12.60 -10.96 6.42
N ASP A 96 -12.18 -11.00 5.17
CA ASP A 96 -10.81 -11.26 4.74
C ASP A 96 -9.91 -10.02 4.82
N GLN A 97 -10.47 -8.83 5.05
CA GLN A 97 -9.72 -7.58 5.11
C GLN A 97 -8.55 -7.67 6.09
N LYS A 98 -8.80 -8.15 7.31
CA LYS A 98 -7.77 -8.30 8.34
C LYS A 98 -6.66 -9.28 7.94
N GLU A 99 -7.02 -10.33 7.21
CA GLU A 99 -6.04 -11.31 6.73
C GLU A 99 -5.13 -10.70 5.67
N ILE A 100 -5.71 -9.92 4.75
CA ILE A 100 -4.98 -9.22 3.69
C ILE A 100 -4.06 -8.16 4.31
N GLU A 101 -4.56 -7.36 5.25
CA GLU A 101 -3.75 -6.37 6.00
C GLU A 101 -2.57 -7.04 6.71
N GLN A 102 -2.79 -8.15 7.41
CA GLN A 102 -1.71 -8.89 8.08
C GLN A 102 -0.69 -9.49 7.12
N ARG A 103 -1.12 -9.94 5.93
CA ARG A 103 -0.18 -10.37 4.88
C ARG A 103 0.72 -9.22 4.46
N VAL A 104 0.14 -8.05 4.19
CA VAL A 104 0.90 -6.85 3.79
C VAL A 104 1.85 -6.43 4.91
N GLU A 105 1.39 -6.36 6.15
CA GLU A 105 2.24 -5.98 7.30
C GLU A 105 3.44 -6.91 7.48
N ARG A 106 3.24 -8.23 7.30
CA ARG A 106 4.34 -9.21 7.33
C ARG A 106 5.29 -9.02 6.15
N ALA A 107 4.76 -8.75 4.95
CA ALA A 107 5.56 -8.56 3.74
C ALA A 107 6.48 -7.34 3.85
N VAL A 108 6.02 -6.25 4.47
CA VAL A 108 6.78 -5.00 4.60
C VAL A 108 7.69 -4.97 5.84
N GLU A 109 7.62 -5.97 6.72
CA GLU A 109 8.45 -6.06 7.93
C GLU A 109 9.95 -5.88 7.67
N PRO A 110 10.55 -6.54 6.64
CA PRO A 110 11.98 -6.38 6.33
C PRO A 110 12.38 -4.94 5.98
N CYS A 111 11.46 -4.16 5.40
CA CYS A 111 11.70 -2.76 5.02
C CYS A 111 11.88 -1.85 6.24
N LYS A 112 11.40 -2.24 7.42
CA LYS A 112 11.54 -1.44 8.66
C LYS A 112 12.99 -1.22 9.06
N THR A 113 13.91 -2.05 8.58
CA THR A 113 15.36 -1.86 8.78
C THR A 113 15.86 -0.54 8.19
N LEU A 114 15.21 -0.02 7.15
CA LEU A 114 15.54 1.27 6.53
C LEU A 114 15.26 2.45 7.47
N LEU A 115 14.27 2.34 8.34
CA LEU A 115 13.94 3.37 9.34
C LEU A 115 14.92 3.39 10.54
N LYS A 116 15.79 2.38 10.67
CA LYS A 116 16.77 2.28 11.75
C LYS A 116 18.14 2.85 11.36
N ARG A 117 18.33 3.30 10.12
CA ARG A 117 19.59 3.92 9.71
C ARG A 117 19.70 5.29 10.38
N PRO A 118 20.76 5.55 11.19
CA PRO A 118 21.00 6.90 11.67
C PRO A 118 21.23 7.84 10.48
N SER A 119 20.62 9.03 10.58
CA SER A 119 20.83 10.14 9.65
C SER A 119 22.25 10.67 9.75
#